data_AF-A0A4P7KY71-F1
#
_entry.id   AF-A0A4P7KY71-F1
#
_cell.length_a   1.000
_cell.length_b   1.000
_cell.length_c   1.000
_cell.angle_alpha   90.00
_cell.angle_beta   90.00
_cell.angle_gamma   90.00
#
_symmetry.space_group_name_H-M   'P 1'
#
loop_
_entity.id
_entity.type
_entity.pdbx_description
1 polymer ?
#
loop_
_entity_poly.entity_id
_entity_poly.type
_entity_poly.pdbx_seq_one_letter_code
_entity_poly.pdbx_strand_id
1 'polypeptide(L)' 'MPLNTDLRAHNLELDIEIANAKVGPWLQRVAHQRIHGTTLEKPADRLAKEVKSLLPLPARVCQSIPQTNTLNIPYRTAP' A
#
# COMPACT_ATOMS: atom_id res chain seq x y z
N MET A 1 0.24 18.64 1.65
CA MET A 1 1.54 18.52 2.35
C MET A 1 1.96 17.05 2.35
N PRO A 2 3.27 16.73 2.32
CA PRO A 2 3.77 15.37 2.55
C PRO A 2 3.43 14.88 3.97
N LEU A 3 3.16 13.58 4.14
CA LEU A 3 2.77 13.00 5.44
C LEU A 3 3.76 13.32 6.57
N ASN A 4 5.06 13.23 6.29
CA ASN A 4 6.09 13.54 7.29
C ASN A 4 6.05 15.03 7.72
N THR A 5 5.72 15.93 6.80
CA THR A 5 5.56 17.36 7.12
C THR A 5 4.36 17.58 8.06
N ASP A 6 3.24 16.91 7.77
CA ASP A 6 2.04 16.98 8.63
C ASP A 6 2.32 16.43 10.04
N LEU A 7 3.03 15.30 10.16
CA LEU A 7 3.37 14.71 11.45
C LEU A 7 4.29 15.61 12.28
N ARG A 8 5.31 16.21 11.65
CA ARG A 8 6.23 17.14 12.32
C ARG A 8 5.51 18.37 12.88
N ALA A 9 4.46 18.85 12.22
CA ALA A 9 3.62 19.94 12.73
C ALA A 9 2.86 19.58 14.02
N HIS A 10 2.71 18.27 14.30
CA HIS A 10 2.10 17.73 15.51
C HIS A 10 3.12 17.13 16.48
N ASN A 11 4.42 17.42 16.30
CA ASN A 11 5.50 16.83 17.10
C ASN A 11 5.55 15.29 17.07
N LEU A 12 5.09 14.68 15.98
CA LEU A 12 5.13 13.24 15.74
C LEU A 12 6.22 12.89 14.72
N GLU A 13 6.81 11.70 14.89
CA GLU A 13 7.72 11.11 13.90
C GLU A 13 7.00 10.07 13.04
N LEU A 14 7.46 9.91 11.80
CA LEU A 14 6.92 8.91 10.89
C LEU A 14 7.55 7.54 11.19
N ASP A 15 6.74 6.61 11.66
CA ASP A 15 7.11 5.19 11.79
C ASP A 15 6.38 4.30 10.76
N ILE A 16 6.70 3.01 10.80
CA ILE A 16 6.13 1.99 9.89
C ILE A 16 4.62 1.84 10.11
N GLU A 17 4.15 1.92 11.35
CA GLU A 17 2.73 1.74 11.69
C GLU A 17 1.89 2.90 11.16
N ILE A 18 2.33 4.14 11.40
CA ILE A 18 1.70 5.36 10.89
C ILE A 18 1.73 5.39 9.35
N ALA A 19 2.85 5.00 8.73
CA ALA A 19 2.96 4.91 7.29
C ALA A 19 1.92 3.93 6.72
N ASN A 20 1.85 2.72 7.25
CA ASN A 20 0.90 1.69 6.81
C ASN A 20 -0.55 2.14 7.01
N ALA A 21 -0.87 2.75 8.15
CA ALA A 21 -2.21 3.28 8.42
C ALA A 21 -2.63 4.36 7.40
N LYS A 22 -1.68 5.15 6.88
CA LYS A 22 -1.99 6.21 5.91
C LYS A 22 -2.22 5.71 4.48
N VAL A 23 -1.71 4.53 4.13
CA VAL A 23 -1.85 3.99 2.76
C VAL A 23 -3.32 3.81 2.37
N GLY A 24 -4.14 3.21 3.24
CA GLY A 24 -5.57 2.97 2.94
C GLY A 24 -6.33 4.25 2.57
N PRO A 25 -6.31 5.30 3.42
CA PRO A 25 -6.95 6.57 3.10
C PRO A 25 -6.39 7.26 1.84
N TRP A 26 -5.07 7.14 1.59
CA TRP A 26 -4.46 7.67 0.36
C TRP A 26 -4.94 6.92 -0.89
N LEU A 27 -5.00 5.59 -0.85
CA LEU A 27 -5.55 4.77 -1.92
C LEU A 27 -6.97 5.21 -2.23
N GLN A 28 -7.83 5.27 -1.21
CA GLN A 28 -9.26 5.55 -1.38
C GLN A 28 -9.54 6.94 -1.95
N ARG A 29 -8.85 7.97 -1.45
CA ARG A 29 -9.16 9.36 -1.77
C ARG A 29 -8.32 9.93 -2.91
N VAL A 30 -7.17 9.34 -3.19
CA VAL A 30 -6.20 9.89 -4.14
C VAL A 30 -5.92 8.89 -5.25
N ALA A 31 -5.32 7.75 -4.96
CA ALA A 31 -4.85 6.84 -6.01
C ALA A 31 -6.02 6.28 -6.85
N HIS A 32 -7.06 5.76 -6.19
CA HIS A 32 -8.25 5.20 -6.83
C HIS A 32 -9.07 6.21 -7.64
N GLN A 33 -9.00 7.50 -7.27
CA GLN A 33 -9.84 8.56 -7.83
C GLN A 33 -9.17 9.33 -8.98
N ARG A 34 -7.85 9.21 -9.14
CA ARG A 34 -7.10 9.88 -10.21
C ARG A 34 -7.49 9.34 -11.58
N ILE A 35 -7.41 10.18 -12.61
CA ILE A 35 -7.39 9.71 -13.99
C ILE A 35 -5.99 9.20 -14.30
N HIS A 36 -5.87 7.93 -14.68
CA HIS A 36 -4.57 7.34 -14.97
C HIS A 36 -4.08 7.77 -16.36
N GLY A 37 -2.79 8.14 -16.47
CA GLY A 37 -2.24 8.74 -17.70
C GLY A 37 -2.27 7.83 -18.93
N THR A 38 -2.27 6.51 -18.75
CA THR A 38 -2.29 5.53 -19.87
C THR A 38 -3.68 4.99 -20.18
N THR A 39 -4.54 4.79 -19.17
CA THR A 39 -5.88 4.22 -19.38
C THR A 39 -6.94 5.29 -19.57
N LEU A 40 -6.63 6.54 -19.23
CA LEU A 40 -7.53 7.71 -19.26
C LEU A 40 -8.83 7.49 -18.46
N GLU A 41 -8.84 6.51 -17.57
CA GLU A 41 -9.96 6.18 -16.68
C GLU A 41 -9.51 6.27 -15.22
N LYS A 42 -10.49 6.33 -14.31
CA LYS A 42 -10.22 6.14 -12.88
C LYS A 42 -9.90 4.67 -12.61
N PRO A 43 -8.81 4.35 -11.89
CA PRO A 43 -8.45 2.98 -11.54
C PRO A 43 -9.56 2.19 -10.86
N ALA A 44 -10.30 2.80 -9.91
CA ALA A 44 -11.38 2.09 -9.22
C ALA A 44 -12.54 1.70 -10.14
N ASP A 45 -12.96 2.62 -11.02
CA ASP A 45 -14.06 2.38 -11.96
C ASP A 45 -13.68 1.31 -12.99
N ARG A 46 -12.43 1.34 -13.44
CA ARG A 46 -11.88 0.36 -14.38
C ARG A 46 -11.75 -1.03 -13.74
N LEU A 47 -11.22 -1.11 -12.52
CA LEU A 47 -11.07 -2.36 -11.77
C LEU A 47 -12.42 -3.07 -11.56
N ALA A 48 -13.50 -2.32 -11.30
CA ALA A 48 -14.84 -2.89 -11.16
C ALA A 48 -15.34 -3.62 -12.42
N LYS A 49 -14.82 -3.25 -13.60
CA LYS A 49 -15.08 -3.93 -14.87
C LYS A 49 -14.13 -5.11 -15.05
N GLU A 50 -12.84 -4.90 -14.85
CA GLU A 50 -11.77 -5.88 -15.09
C GLU A 50 -11.83 -7.09 -14.17
N VAL A 51 -12.26 -6.91 -12.90
CA VAL A 51 -12.31 -7.98 -11.90
C VAL A 51 -13.15 -9.18 -12.35
N LYS A 52 -14.15 -8.95 -13.21
CA LYS A 52 -15.04 -9.99 -13.76
C LYS A 52 -14.31 -10.95 -14.71
N SER A 53 -13.16 -10.54 -15.22
CA SER A 53 -12.34 -11.31 -16.16
C SER A 53 -11.06 -11.85 -15.51
N LEU A 54 -10.80 -11.52 -14.24
CA LEU A 54 -9.65 -12.03 -13.52
C LEU A 54 -9.86 -13.48 -13.08
N LEU A 55 -8.77 -14.25 -13.09
CA LEU A 55 -8.75 -15.58 -12.50
C LEU A 55 -8.87 -15.49 -10.97
N PRO A 56 -9.39 -16.52 -10.29
CA PRO A 56 -9.37 -16.57 -8.84
C PRO A 56 -7.94 -16.47 -8.33
N LEU A 57 -7.78 -15.95 -7.11
CA LEU A 57 -6.50 -16.01 -6.43
C LEU A 57 -6.00 -17.47 -6.40
N PRO A 58 -4.68 -17.70 -6.57
CA PRO A 58 -4.13 -19.05 -6.45
C PRO A 58 -4.64 -19.70 -5.17
N ALA A 59 -5.02 -20.97 -5.26
CA ALA A 59 -5.37 -21.74 -4.08
C ALA A 59 -4.23 -21.57 -3.07
N ARG A 60 -4.58 -21.18 -1.83
CA ARG A 60 -3.60 -21.11 -0.76
C ARG A 60 -3.05 -22.52 -0.58
N VAL A 61 -1.86 -22.78 -1.14
CA VAL A 61 -1.07 -23.91 -0.71
C VAL A 61 -0.70 -23.53 0.71
N CYS A 62 -1.33 -24.16 1.69
CA CYS A 62 -0.81 -24.18 3.06
C CYS A 62 0.52 -24.94 3.00
N GLN A 63 1.55 -24.32 2.44
CA GLN A 63 2.90 -24.69 2.77
C GLN A 63 3.04 -24.20 4.20
N SER A 64 3.09 -25.16 5.14
CA SER A 64 3.64 -24.90 6.45
C SER A 64 5.04 -24.35 6.22
N ILE A 65 5.17 -23.02 6.20
CA ILE A 65 6.48 -22.38 6.25
C ILE A 65 7.01 -22.80 7.64
N PRO A 66 8.06 -23.62 7.75
CA PRO A 66 8.72 -23.75 9.04
C PRO A 66 9.09 -22.32 9.46
N GLN A 67 8.73 -21.94 10.69
CA GLN A 67 9.04 -20.62 11.25
C GLN A 67 10.55 -20.47 11.42
N THR A 68 11.28 -20.32 10.32
CA THR A 68 12.73 -20.12 10.26
C THR A 68 13.01 -19.18 9.11
N ASN A 69 12.81 -17.88 9.36
CA ASN A 69 13.74 -16.84 8.97
C ASN A 69 13.11 -15.49 9.27
N THR A 70 13.57 -14.86 10.34
CA THR A 70 13.62 -13.41 10.45
C THR A 70 14.33 -12.91 9.18
N LEU A 71 13.59 -12.28 8.26
CA LEU A 71 14.23 -11.50 7.20
C LEU A 71 14.92 -10.33 7.90
N ASN A 72 16.20 -10.51 8.22
CA ASN A 72 17.04 -9.46 8.76
C ASN A 72 17.27 -8.43 7.65
N ILE A 73 16.30 -7.54 7.47
CA ILE A 73 16.44 -6.36 6.63
C ILE A 73 17.20 -5.35 7.51
N PRO A 74 18.48 -5.05 7.24
CA PRO A 74 19.16 -4.01 7.99
C PRO A 74 18.46 -2.70 7.67
N TYR A 75 17.70 -2.17 8.62
CA TYR A 75 17.25 -0.79 8.54
C TYR A 75 18.49 0.09 8.68
N ARG A 76 18.84 0.79 7.60
CA ARG A 76 19.84 1.85 7.66
C ARG A 76 19.24 2.96 8.50
N THR A 77 19.69 3.10 9.75
CA THR A 77 19.54 4.35 10.50
C THR A 77 20.29 5.44 9.71
N ALA A 78 19.54 6.44 9.25
CA ALA A 78 20.13 7.65 8.69
C ALA A 78 20.68 8.53 9.85
N PRO A 79 21.77 9.29 9.62
CA PRO A 79 22.38 10.15 10.64
C PRO A 79 21.51 11.35 11.01
#